data_AF-A0A2P7B6L1-F1
#
_entry.id   AF-A0A2P7B6L1-F1
#
_cell.length_a   1.000
_cell.length_b   1.000
_cell.length_c   1.000
_cell.angle_alpha   90.00
_cell.angle_beta   90.00
_cell.angle_gamma   90.00
#
_symmetry.space_group_name_H-M   'P 1'
#
loop_
_entity.id
_entity.type
_entity.pdbx_description
1 polymer ?
#
loop_
_entity_poly.entity_id
_entity_poly.type
_entity_poly.pdbx_seq_one_letter_code
_entity_poly.pdbx_strand_id
1 'polypeptide(L)'
;MGLSGRILGGNNLMNTKSLISGGVCVFIGGCFAISAATSLKIGTSTNMGPGYFPFSLAIILMGTGIYIAVKALTESRGDFRFDVNAVPWRGLILVCFAPVFLGLTIRGLGLLPSVFVTSMISGYASRTQTFRLAFFVSALLAVFCALIFSYFLKLPIPVIGPWLNI
;
A
#
# COMPACT_ATOMS: atom_id res chain seq x y z
N MET A 1 29.02 -47.82 3.66
CA MET A 1 29.98 -46.70 3.62
C MET A 1 29.48 -45.68 2.61
N GLY A 2 29.25 -44.43 3.03
CA GLY A 2 28.74 -43.38 2.15
C GLY A 2 27.77 -42.37 2.78
N LEU A 3 27.67 -42.29 4.11
CA LEU A 3 26.92 -41.28 4.86
C LEU A 3 27.73 -39.97 5.04
N SER A 4 28.32 -39.41 3.97
CA SER A 4 29.13 -38.18 4.10
C SER A 4 29.06 -37.27 2.87
N GLY A 5 27.85 -36.82 2.55
CA GLY A 5 27.62 -35.82 1.49
C GLY A 5 26.36 -34.97 1.64
N ARG A 6 25.49 -35.25 2.63
CA ARG A 6 24.22 -34.53 2.89
C ARG A 6 24.33 -33.48 4.00
N ILE A 7 25.54 -33.02 4.37
CA ILE A 7 25.78 -32.20 5.58
C ILE A 7 26.28 -30.76 5.29
N LEU A 8 26.63 -30.36 4.06
CA LEU A 8 27.26 -29.04 3.82
C LEU A 8 26.64 -28.19 2.71
N GLY A 9 25.35 -27.81 2.82
CA GLY A 9 24.86 -26.73 1.94
C GLY A 9 23.37 -26.40 1.91
N GLY A 10 22.54 -26.81 2.86
CA GLY A 10 21.09 -26.69 2.69
C GLY A 10 20.29 -26.64 3.98
N ASN A 11 20.42 -25.56 4.75
CA ASN A 11 19.75 -25.45 6.04
C ASN A 11 19.78 -24.02 6.60
N ASN A 12 19.16 -23.04 5.92
CA ASN A 12 18.72 -21.73 6.48
C ASN A 12 17.82 -20.91 5.51
N LEU A 13 17.17 -21.52 4.51
CA LEU A 13 16.44 -20.77 3.46
C LEU A 13 14.97 -20.49 3.79
N MET A 14 14.43 -21.13 4.82
CA MET A 14 13.07 -20.95 5.29
C MET A 14 13.16 -20.07 6.54
N ASN A 15 12.44 -18.95 6.51
CA ASN A 15 12.34 -17.92 7.55
C ASN A 15 13.26 -16.68 7.43
N THR A 16 14.50 -16.80 6.96
CA THR A 16 15.36 -15.61 6.75
C THR A 16 14.76 -14.64 5.74
N LYS A 17 14.06 -15.13 4.72
CA LYS A 17 13.42 -14.31 3.68
C LYS A 17 12.25 -13.48 4.23
N SER A 18 11.40 -14.09 5.06
CA SER A 18 10.27 -13.40 5.72
C SER A 18 10.76 -12.39 6.76
N LEU A 19 11.86 -12.73 7.46
CA LEU A 19 12.52 -11.84 8.39
C LEU A 19 13.15 -10.63 7.68
N ILE A 20 13.78 -10.82 6.52
CA ILE A 20 14.30 -9.73 5.68
C ILE A 20 13.15 -8.85 5.17
N SER A 21 12.05 -9.42 4.67
CA SER A 21 10.90 -8.62 4.20
C SER A 21 10.23 -7.83 5.32
N GLY A 22 10.09 -8.42 6.51
CA GLY A 22 9.59 -7.73 7.70
C GLY A 22 10.54 -6.61 8.12
N GLY A 23 11.85 -6.88 8.14
CA GLY A 23 12.90 -5.89 8.44
C GLY A 23 12.90 -4.71 7.47
N VAL A 24 12.76 -4.95 6.16
CA VAL A 24 12.66 -3.88 5.15
C VAL A 24 11.39 -3.05 5.34
N CYS A 25 10.24 -3.67 5.64
CA CYS A 25 9.00 -2.91 5.94
C CYS A 25 9.17 -2.02 7.18
N VAL A 26 9.78 -2.54 8.24
CA VAL A 26 10.07 -1.76 9.46
C VAL A 26 11.06 -0.64 9.17
N PHE A 27 12.09 -0.90 8.36
CA PHE A 27 13.08 0.12 7.98
C PHE A 27 12.45 1.26 7.18
N ILE A 28 11.68 0.94 6.14
CA ILE A 28 10.98 1.95 5.32
C ILE A 28 9.96 2.72 6.15
N GLY A 29 9.18 2.03 6.99
CA GLY A 29 8.26 2.65 7.93
C GLY A 29 8.97 3.59 8.90
N GLY A 30 10.09 3.15 9.48
CA GLY A 30 10.93 3.97 10.35
C GLY A 30 11.47 5.23 9.66
N CYS A 31 12.00 5.10 8.43
CA CYS A 31 12.43 6.25 7.62
C CYS A 31 11.28 7.24 7.40
N PHE A 32 10.09 6.77 7.01
CA PHE A 32 8.93 7.63 6.81
C PHE A 32 8.45 8.29 8.11
N ALA A 33 8.47 7.59 9.24
CA ALA A 33 8.12 8.13 10.54
C ALA A 33 9.10 9.24 10.97
N ILE A 34 10.40 9.01 10.80
CA ILE A 34 11.45 10.00 11.10
C ILE A 34 11.33 11.20 10.18
N SER A 35 11.15 11.01 8.87
CA SER A 35 10.94 12.10 7.92
C SER A 35 9.68 12.92 8.24
N ALA A 36 8.57 12.25 8.59
CA ALA A 36 7.34 12.93 9.00
C ALA A 36 7.53 13.71 10.32
N ALA A 37 8.29 13.18 11.27
CA ALA A 37 8.57 13.83 12.56
C ALA A 37 9.57 14.99 12.48
N THR A 38 10.53 14.93 11.55
CA THR A 38 11.60 15.95 11.41
C THR A 38 11.23 17.08 10.45
N SER A 39 10.44 16.81 9.42
CA SER A 39 10.19 17.78 8.33
C SER A 39 8.78 18.37 8.34
N LEU A 40 7.79 17.74 8.97
CA LEU A 40 6.39 18.15 8.89
C LEU A 40 5.80 18.40 10.29
N LYS A 41 5.07 19.52 10.45
CA LYS A 41 4.24 19.74 11.64
C LYS A 41 3.18 18.65 11.69
N ILE A 42 3.35 17.70 12.62
CA ILE A 42 2.33 16.73 12.96
C ILE A 42 1.20 17.52 13.64
N GLY A 43 0.17 17.86 12.86
CA GLY A 43 -1.03 18.51 13.38
C GLY A 43 -1.83 17.57 14.29
N THR A 44 -2.91 18.07 14.87
CA THR A 44 -3.84 17.24 15.66
C THR A 44 -4.84 16.52 14.75
N SER A 45 -5.53 15.49 15.24
CA SER A 45 -6.48 14.68 14.43
C SER A 45 -7.60 15.52 13.80
N THR A 46 -7.96 16.65 14.42
CA THR A 46 -8.96 17.61 13.94
C THR A 46 -8.40 18.70 13.01
N ASN A 47 -7.08 18.85 12.91
CA ASN A 47 -6.38 19.73 11.96
C ASN A 47 -5.14 19.00 11.44
N MET A 48 -5.36 18.00 10.59
CA MET A 48 -4.30 17.14 10.07
C MET A 48 -3.29 17.98 9.26
N GLY A 49 -2.12 18.20 9.85
CA GLY A 49 -0.97 18.73 9.12
C GLY A 49 -0.52 17.74 8.03
N PRO A 50 0.23 18.19 7.01
CA PRO A 50 0.66 17.35 5.90
C PRO A 50 1.44 16.09 6.32
N GLY A 51 1.98 16.06 7.55
CA GLY A 51 2.70 14.92 8.13
C GLY A 51 1.85 13.87 8.84
N TYR A 52 0.58 14.14 9.10
CA TYR A 52 -0.25 13.22 9.87
C TYR A 52 -0.49 11.90 9.11
N PHE A 53 -0.88 11.99 7.85
CA PHE A 53 -1.12 10.82 6.99
C PHE A 53 0.12 9.91 6.80
N PRO A 54 1.31 10.42 6.38
CA PRO A 54 2.49 9.58 6.24
C PRO A 54 2.96 8.98 7.57
N PHE A 55 2.78 9.69 8.70
CA PHE A 55 3.13 9.18 10.02
C PHE A 55 2.22 8.02 10.47
N SER A 56 0.90 8.14 10.29
CA SER A 56 -0.03 7.04 10.60
C SER A 56 0.24 5.81 9.73
N LEU A 57 0.50 6.00 8.43
CA LEU A 57 0.88 4.89 7.54
C LEU A 57 2.20 4.23 7.98
N ALA A 58 3.18 5.02 8.40
CA ALA A 58 4.46 4.51 8.89
C ALA A 58 4.29 3.64 10.14
N ILE A 59 3.42 4.03 11.08
CA ILE A 59 3.09 3.23 12.27
C ILE A 59 2.44 1.91 11.88
N ILE A 60 1.43 1.94 11.00
CA ILE A 60 0.73 0.73 10.54
C ILE A 60 1.71 -0.19 9.79
N LEU A 61 2.58 0.37 8.94
CA LEU A 61 3.59 -0.38 8.20
C LEU A 61 4.62 -1.03 9.14
N MET A 62 5.10 -0.30 10.15
CA MET A 62 5.97 -0.87 11.18
C MET A 62 5.26 -1.99 11.96
N GLY A 63 4.02 -1.78 12.38
CA GLY A 63 3.23 -2.81 13.09
C GLY A 63 3.05 -4.07 12.24
N THR A 64 2.75 -3.91 10.96
CA THR A 64 2.60 -5.04 10.02
C THR A 64 3.95 -5.74 9.77
N GLY A 65 5.05 -4.99 9.65
CA GLY A 65 6.40 -5.54 9.50
C GLY A 65 6.87 -6.33 10.73
N ILE A 66 6.59 -5.81 11.94
CA ILE A 66 6.82 -6.52 13.20
C ILE A 66 5.96 -7.78 13.25
N TYR A 67 4.67 -7.71 12.88
CA TYR A 67 3.79 -8.86 12.83
C TYR A 67 4.35 -9.97 11.91
N ILE A 68 4.82 -9.60 10.71
CA ILE A 68 5.46 -10.53 9.78
C ILE A 68 6.74 -11.14 10.38
N ALA A 69 7.57 -10.32 11.05
CA ALA A 69 8.79 -10.80 11.70
C ALA A 69 8.51 -11.75 12.88
N VAL A 70 7.49 -11.47 13.70
CA VAL A 70 7.07 -12.35 14.81
C VAL A 70 6.47 -13.65 14.27
N LYS A 71 5.63 -13.57 13.24
CA LYS A 71 5.05 -14.75 12.57
C LYS A 71 6.12 -15.63 11.95
N ALA A 72 7.08 -15.01 11.27
CA ALA A 72 8.29 -15.65 10.79
C ALA A 72 8.97 -16.43 11.93
N LEU A 73 9.33 -15.77 13.03
CA LEU A 73 10.00 -16.44 14.17
C LEU A 73 9.17 -17.55 14.83
N THR A 74 7.84 -17.43 14.85
CA THR A 74 6.93 -18.40 15.50
C THR A 74 6.64 -19.63 14.62
N GLU A 75 6.49 -19.45 13.30
CA GLU A 75 6.23 -20.54 12.35
C GLU A 75 7.55 -21.11 11.78
N SER A 76 8.24 -21.95 12.56
CA SER A 76 9.45 -22.67 12.13
C SER A 76 9.19 -23.92 11.26
N ARG A 77 7.93 -24.25 10.95
CA ARG A 77 7.56 -25.43 10.15
C ARG A 77 6.65 -25.04 8.98
N GLY A 78 7.26 -24.96 7.80
CA GLY A 78 6.68 -25.49 6.57
C GLY A 78 5.71 -24.62 5.76
N ASP A 79 4.84 -23.83 6.38
CA ASP A 79 3.66 -23.34 5.64
C ASP A 79 3.75 -21.88 5.14
N PHE A 80 4.53 -21.02 5.79
CA PHE A 80 4.67 -19.61 5.38
C PHE A 80 5.81 -19.41 4.38
N ARG A 81 5.69 -20.02 3.20
CA ARG A 81 6.63 -19.78 2.09
C ARG A 81 6.21 -18.50 1.36
N PHE A 82 6.73 -17.37 1.84
CA PHE A 82 6.67 -16.13 1.06
C PHE A 82 7.55 -16.32 -0.19
N ASP A 83 6.92 -16.71 -1.30
CA ASP A 83 7.62 -16.95 -2.57
C ASP A 83 7.98 -15.61 -3.21
N VAL A 84 9.09 -15.02 -2.76
CA VAL A 84 9.70 -13.82 -3.35
C VAL A 84 10.17 -14.03 -4.80
N ASN A 85 10.08 -15.24 -5.40
CA ASN A 85 10.51 -15.46 -6.79
C ASN A 85 9.71 -14.67 -7.82
N ALA A 86 8.58 -14.07 -7.45
CA ALA A 86 7.92 -13.09 -8.27
C ALA A 86 7.55 -11.88 -7.42
N VAL A 87 8.54 -11.12 -6.95
CA VAL A 87 8.29 -9.73 -6.54
C VAL A 87 7.44 -9.11 -7.65
N PRO A 88 6.19 -8.71 -7.38
CA PRO A 88 5.29 -8.22 -8.41
C PRO A 88 5.70 -6.78 -8.71
N TRP A 89 6.84 -6.59 -9.38
CA TRP A 89 7.39 -5.28 -9.73
C TRP A 89 6.35 -4.38 -10.41
N ARG A 90 5.50 -4.97 -11.26
CA ARG A 90 4.33 -4.28 -11.83
C ARG A 90 3.38 -3.77 -10.75
N GLY A 91 2.97 -4.63 -9.82
CA GLY A 91 2.07 -4.24 -8.75
C GLY A 91 2.67 -3.21 -7.79
N LEU A 92 3.96 -3.34 -7.45
CA LEU A 92 4.67 -2.38 -6.61
C LEU A 92 4.67 -0.98 -7.25
N ILE A 93 5.04 -0.90 -8.54
CA ILE A 93 5.08 0.38 -9.27
C ILE A 93 3.67 0.97 -9.39
N LEU A 94 2.66 0.17 -9.78
CA LEU A 94 1.29 0.66 -9.92
C LEU A 94 0.70 1.14 -8.59
N VAL A 95 0.93 0.42 -7.49
CA VAL A 95 0.41 0.79 -6.16
C VAL A 95 1.11 2.04 -5.62
N CYS A 96 2.42 2.21 -5.83
CA CYS A 96 3.11 3.44 -5.46
C CYS A 96 2.71 4.63 -6.34
N PHE A 97 2.46 4.40 -7.63
CA PHE A 97 2.07 5.45 -8.58
C PHE A 97 0.61 5.93 -8.39
N ALA A 98 -0.29 5.02 -8.03
CA ALA A 98 -1.72 5.28 -7.83
C ALA A 98 -2.03 6.51 -6.92
N PRO A 99 -1.49 6.63 -5.69
CA PRO A 99 -1.75 7.78 -4.82
C PRO A 99 -1.08 9.07 -5.32
N VAL A 100 0.05 8.99 -6.03
CA VAL A 100 0.69 10.16 -6.65
C VAL A 100 -0.20 10.70 -7.77
N PHE A 101 -0.71 9.81 -8.63
CA PHE A 101 -1.66 10.16 -9.69
C PHE A 101 -2.94 10.75 -9.11
N LEU A 102 -3.47 10.18 -8.03
CA LEU A 102 -4.65 10.71 -7.34
C LEU A 102 -4.40 12.14 -6.85
N GLY A 103 -3.30 12.37 -6.14
CA GLY A 103 -2.97 13.69 -5.56
C GLY A 103 -2.78 14.79 -6.61
N LEU A 104 -2.22 14.45 -7.78
CA LEU A 104 -2.07 15.38 -8.89
C LEU A 104 -3.41 15.66 -9.59
N THR A 105 -4.21 14.62 -9.78
CA THR A 105 -5.41 14.66 -10.63
C THR A 105 -6.64 15.18 -9.88
N ILE A 106 -6.70 15.03 -8.55
CA ILE A 106 -7.86 15.40 -7.74
C ILE A 106 -8.23 16.89 -7.82
N ARG A 107 -7.24 17.77 -8.02
CA ARG A 107 -7.44 19.21 -8.20
C ARG A 107 -7.94 19.58 -9.61
N GLY A 108 -7.66 18.76 -10.63
CA GLY A 108 -7.94 19.06 -12.03
C GLY A 108 -9.21 18.38 -12.56
N LEU A 109 -9.28 17.05 -12.45
CA LEU A 109 -10.37 16.22 -12.99
C LEU A 109 -11.55 16.06 -12.02
N GLY A 110 -11.36 16.37 -10.73
CA GLY A 110 -12.38 16.21 -9.69
C GLY A 110 -12.32 14.84 -9.03
N LEU A 111 -13.03 14.70 -7.91
CA LEU A 111 -12.91 13.56 -7.01
C LEU A 111 -13.35 12.23 -7.66
N LEU A 112 -14.48 12.25 -8.40
CA LEU A 112 -15.08 11.05 -8.98
C LEU A 112 -14.17 10.38 -10.04
N PRO A 113 -13.74 11.07 -11.13
CA PRO A 113 -12.90 10.45 -12.15
C PRO A 113 -11.49 10.11 -11.64
N SER A 114 -10.95 10.90 -10.71
CA SER A 114 -9.63 10.62 -10.13
C SER A 114 -9.63 9.32 -9.33
N VAL A 115 -10.62 9.13 -8.45
CA VAL A 115 -10.75 7.90 -7.64
C VAL A 115 -11.02 6.70 -8.53
N PHE A 116 -11.84 6.85 -9.57
CA PHE A 116 -12.13 5.78 -10.52
C PHE A 116 -10.86 5.27 -11.22
N VAL A 117 -10.07 6.18 -11.81
CA VAL A 117 -8.85 5.83 -12.54
C VAL A 117 -7.80 5.25 -11.59
N THR A 118 -7.59 5.88 -10.42
CA THR A 118 -6.65 5.38 -9.41
C THR A 118 -7.02 3.98 -8.91
N SER A 119 -8.31 3.74 -8.61
CA SER A 119 -8.80 2.44 -8.16
C SER A 119 -8.65 1.38 -9.26
N MET A 120 -8.92 1.74 -10.51
CA MET A 120 -8.74 0.86 -11.66
C MET A 120 -7.26 0.48 -11.86
N ILE A 121 -6.34 1.44 -11.80
CA ILE A 121 -4.88 1.21 -11.86
C ILE A 121 -4.45 0.29 -10.72
N SER A 122 -4.92 0.54 -9.50
CA SER A 122 -4.62 -0.32 -8.34
C SER A 122 -5.18 -1.73 -8.50
N GLY A 123 -6.41 -1.88 -9.03
CA GLY A 123 -7.02 -3.18 -9.31
C GLY A 123 -6.23 -4.00 -10.34
N TYR A 124 -5.68 -3.32 -11.36
CA TYR A 124 -4.80 -3.94 -12.36
C TYR A 124 -3.44 -4.41 -11.81
N ALA A 125 -3.03 -3.95 -10.62
CA ALA A 125 -1.85 -4.48 -9.95
C ALA A 125 -2.02 -5.96 -9.54
N SER A 126 -3.26 -6.41 -9.32
CA SER A 126 -3.56 -7.78 -8.93
C SER A 126 -3.69 -8.69 -10.15
N ARG A 127 -2.79 -9.69 -10.27
CA ARG A 127 -2.78 -10.65 -11.40
C ARG A 127 -4.01 -11.54 -11.46
N THR A 128 -4.80 -11.63 -10.39
CA THR A 128 -5.99 -12.47 -10.27
C THR A 128 -7.30 -11.72 -10.54
N GLN A 129 -7.25 -10.40 -10.78
CA GLN A 129 -8.44 -9.61 -11.01
C GLN A 129 -8.94 -9.71 -12.46
N THR A 130 -10.15 -10.24 -12.64
CA THR A 130 -10.88 -10.16 -13.91
C THR A 130 -11.23 -8.70 -14.20
N PHE A 131 -10.97 -8.24 -15.43
CA PHE A 131 -11.22 -6.86 -15.86
C PHE A 131 -12.63 -6.34 -15.50
N ARG A 132 -13.65 -7.20 -15.63
CA ARG A 132 -15.04 -6.87 -15.28
C ARG A 132 -15.23 -6.60 -13.79
N LEU A 133 -14.60 -7.38 -12.92
CA LEU A 133 -14.73 -7.22 -11.48
C LEU A 133 -13.97 -5.98 -11.01
N ALA A 134 -12.78 -5.74 -11.55
CA ALA A 134 -12.01 -4.53 -11.29
C ALA A 134 -12.80 -3.26 -11.66
N PHE A 135 -13.47 -3.26 -12.83
CA PHE A 135 -14.31 -2.15 -13.28
C PHE A 135 -15.52 -1.90 -12.36
N PHE A 136 -16.23 -2.95 -11.96
CA PHE A 136 -17.39 -2.81 -11.06
C PHE A 136 -16.97 -2.30 -9.68
N VAL A 137 -15.89 -2.85 -9.13
CA VAL A 137 -15.38 -2.43 -7.82
C VAL A 137 -14.88 -0.98 -7.88
N SER A 138 -14.13 -0.60 -8.91
CA SER A 138 -13.64 0.78 -9.05
C SER A 138 -14.77 1.77 -9.28
N ALA A 139 -15.79 1.42 -10.07
CA ALA A 139 -16.97 2.24 -10.28
C ALA A 139 -17.76 2.45 -8.98
N LEU A 140 -18.04 1.36 -8.26
CA LEU A 140 -18.77 1.43 -6.98
C LEU A 140 -17.99 2.26 -5.95
N LEU A 141 -16.67 2.03 -5.85
CA LEU A 141 -15.79 2.75 -4.92
C LEU A 141 -15.74 4.25 -5.27
N ALA A 142 -15.64 4.60 -6.55
CA ALA A 142 -15.65 5.99 -7.00
C ALA A 142 -16.97 6.70 -6.65
N VAL A 143 -18.11 6.08 -6.96
CA VAL A 143 -19.44 6.62 -6.63
C VAL A 143 -19.62 6.76 -5.13
N PHE A 144 -19.23 5.74 -4.36
CA PHE A 144 -19.32 5.76 -2.90
C PHE A 144 -18.44 6.85 -2.28
N CYS A 145 -17.19 6.99 -2.74
CA CYS A 145 -16.32 8.10 -2.31
C CYS A 145 -16.94 9.45 -2.67
N ALA A 146 -17.43 9.63 -3.90
CA ALA A 146 -18.05 10.90 -4.30
C ALA A 146 -19.29 11.23 -3.45
N LEU A 147 -20.12 10.25 -3.11
CA LEU A 147 -21.27 10.41 -2.21
C LEU A 147 -20.83 10.82 -0.80
N ILE A 148 -19.84 10.15 -0.22
CA ILE A 148 -19.35 10.50 1.11
C ILE A 148 -18.79 11.93 1.14
N PHE A 149 -17.94 12.28 0.17
CA PHE A 149 -17.28 13.59 0.16
C PHE A 149 -18.25 14.74 -0.18
N SER A 150 -19.16 14.52 -1.13
CA SER A 150 -20.13 15.54 -1.55
C SER A 150 -21.28 15.68 -0.55
N TYR A 151 -21.83 14.56 -0.08
CA TYR A 151 -23.07 14.56 0.70
C TYR A 151 -22.84 14.52 2.22
N PHE A 152 -21.91 13.68 2.70
CA PHE A 152 -21.65 13.52 4.14
C PHE A 152 -20.73 14.60 4.70
N LEU A 153 -19.65 14.93 3.99
CA LEU A 153 -18.66 15.89 4.50
C LEU A 153 -18.92 17.34 4.05
N LYS A 154 -19.77 17.59 3.04
CA LYS A 154 -20.01 18.93 2.45
C LYS A 154 -18.72 19.71 2.15
N LEU A 155 -17.62 19.01 1.82
CA LEU A 155 -16.41 19.71 1.41
C LEU A 155 -16.66 20.37 0.04
N PRO A 156 -16.28 21.65 -0.18
CA PRO A 156 -16.38 22.34 -1.47
C PRO A 156 -15.28 21.85 -2.42
N ILE A 157 -15.21 20.54 -2.64
CA ILE A 157 -14.32 19.93 -3.63
C ILE A 157 -15.18 19.67 -4.87
N PRO A 158 -14.80 20.17 -6.06
CA PRO A 158 -15.53 19.93 -7.28
C PRO A 158 -15.57 18.42 -7.57
N VAL A 159 -16.78 17.84 -7.56
CA VAL A 159 -17.01 16.42 -7.88
C VAL A 159 -16.63 16.13 -9.34
N ILE A 160 -16.82 17.15 -10.19
CA ILE A 160 -16.44 17.19 -11.60
C ILE A 160 -15.51 18.40 -11.74
N GLY A 161 -14.26 18.15 -12.10
CA GLY A 161 -13.25 19.20 -12.15
C GLY A 161 -13.45 20.19 -13.29
N PRO A 162 -12.87 21.40 -13.19
CA PRO A 162 -12.99 22.47 -14.19
C PRO A 162 -12.42 22.12 -15.56
N TRP A 163 -11.67 21.02 -15.71
CA TRP A 163 -11.24 20.50 -17.02
C TRP A 163 -12.38 19.99 -17.91
N LEU A 164 -13.54 19.65 -17.34
CA LEU A 164 -14.74 19.24 -18.07
C LEU A 164 -15.80 20.34 -18.13
N ASN A 165 -15.52 21.52 -17.56
CA ASN A 165 -16.35 22.71 -17.67
C ASN A 165 -15.77 23.57 -18.80
N ILE A 166 -16.03 23.15 -20.05
CA ILE A 166 -15.93 24.01 -21.22
C ILE A 166 -17.22 24.83 -21.33
#